data_AF-A0A7S3APA1-F1
#
_entry.id   AF-A0A7S3APA1-F1
#
_cell.length_a   1.000
_cell.length_b   1.000
_cell.length_c   1.000
_cell.angle_alpha   90.00
_cell.angle_beta   90.00
_cell.angle_gamma   90.00
#
_symmetry.space_group_name_H-M   'P 1'
#
loop_
_entity.id
_entity.type
_entity.pdbx_description
1 polymer ?
#
loop_
_entity_poly.entity_id
_entity_poly.type
_entity_poly.pdbx_seq_one_letter_code
_entity_poly.pdbx_strand_id
1 'polypeptide(L)'
;RPFSFLRKAAPQSGRAKSPASPCFKLRTLEELQAQLREVRSSDDPAACLKKYGLKRAYYAWDPEYIPGADPCLAMRDLLHLFPDGLLRSEAAWLFYILFRMGLSIDAVNAAIRSYRHFPADVRVPSLVPKLKEGKAGRPRSEAVLRMTGSQVMWFSLHSITILKPLLTEEMLAHPAWASWCKLVELFSAVIQHKHQVSDVERIDDLQLEYNRLFNLVPDYVGRRRPKHHFLSHLATDVWNWGPLRGVWCFGFESFNRVIKRGARRSNFKHETMSCMQYWSMWSARQLVSEYCGTLV
;
A
#
# COMPACT_ATOMS: atom_id res chain seq x y z
N ARG A 1 10.90 -0.05 30.31
CA ARG A 1 10.61 -1.51 30.18
C ARG A 1 10.81 -1.85 28.70
N PRO A 2 11.65 -2.81 28.29
CA PRO A 2 11.99 -2.98 26.86
C PRO A 2 10.80 -3.51 26.04
N PHE A 3 10.72 -3.11 24.78
CA PHE A 3 9.57 -3.28 23.88
C PHE A 3 9.06 -4.72 23.69
N SER A 4 7.76 -4.91 23.45
CA SER A 4 7.11 -6.21 23.21
C SER A 4 7.63 -6.94 21.97
N PHE A 5 7.94 -6.21 20.88
CA PHE A 5 8.53 -6.75 19.65
C PHE A 5 9.99 -7.21 19.81
N LEU A 6 10.69 -6.76 20.85
CA LEU A 6 12.02 -7.25 21.20
C LEU A 6 11.98 -8.50 22.09
N ARG A 7 10.83 -8.85 22.67
CA ARG A 7 10.69 -9.96 23.63
C ARG A 7 9.98 -11.19 23.08
N LYS A 8 9.20 -11.07 22.01
CA LYS A 8 8.49 -12.21 21.44
C LYS A 8 9.31 -12.83 20.33
N ALA A 9 9.74 -14.08 20.53
CA ALA A 9 10.08 -14.93 19.40
C ALA A 9 8.93 -14.90 18.39
N ALA A 10 9.25 -14.89 17.09
CA ALA A 10 8.25 -14.96 16.03
C ALA A 10 7.23 -16.07 16.38
N PRO A 11 5.91 -15.82 16.28
CA PRO A 11 4.92 -16.83 16.62
C PRO A 11 5.23 -18.11 15.85
N GLN A 12 5.42 -19.23 16.58
CA GLN A 12 5.60 -20.53 15.95
C GLN A 12 4.38 -20.81 15.08
N SER A 13 4.63 -21.13 13.81
CA SER A 13 3.57 -21.48 12.87
C SER A 13 2.76 -22.65 13.44
N GLY A 14 1.50 -22.38 13.82
CA GLY A 14 0.57 -23.44 14.20
C GLY A 14 0.47 -24.45 13.06
N ARG A 15 0.43 -25.75 13.41
CA ARG A 15 0.25 -26.86 12.46
C ARG A 15 -1.09 -26.71 11.73
N ALA A 16 -1.10 -25.96 10.64
CA ALA A 16 -2.17 -26.03 9.64
C ALA A 16 -1.97 -27.34 8.86
N LYS A 17 -3.02 -28.18 8.80
CA LYS A 17 -3.07 -29.38 7.96
C LYS A 17 -3.20 -28.98 6.49
N SER A 18 -2.10 -28.55 5.88
CA SER A 18 -1.84 -28.46 4.43
C SER A 18 -0.41 -27.95 4.26
N PRO A 19 0.39 -28.44 3.28
CA PRO A 19 1.70 -27.87 2.99
C PRO A 19 1.48 -26.50 2.36
N ALA A 20 1.37 -25.47 3.20
CA ALA A 20 1.50 -24.10 2.74
C ALA A 20 2.90 -23.97 2.15
N SER A 21 2.98 -23.46 0.92
CA SER A 21 4.23 -23.01 0.29
C SER A 21 5.13 -22.35 1.33
N PRO A 22 6.44 -22.66 1.39
CA PRO A 22 7.27 -22.39 2.56
C PRO A 22 7.10 -20.93 2.98
N CYS A 23 6.77 -20.78 4.26
CA CYS A 23 6.85 -19.54 5.03
C CYS A 23 7.95 -18.63 4.47
N PHE A 24 7.63 -17.38 4.14
CA PHE A 24 8.61 -16.38 3.78
C PHE A 24 9.67 -16.30 4.90
N LYS A 25 10.87 -16.83 4.65
CA LYS A 25 12.02 -16.65 5.54
C LYS A 25 12.65 -15.29 5.26
N LEU A 26 12.88 -14.50 6.30
CA LEU A 26 13.68 -13.28 6.18
C LEU A 26 15.09 -13.65 5.70
N ARG A 27 15.58 -12.91 4.70
CA ARG A 27 16.92 -13.10 4.15
C ARG A 27 17.86 -12.06 4.77
N THR A 28 19.05 -12.49 5.12
CA THR A 28 20.19 -11.59 5.37
C THR A 28 20.71 -11.02 4.05
N LEU A 29 21.52 -9.96 4.12
CA LEU A 29 22.18 -9.41 2.94
C LEU A 29 23.12 -10.44 2.30
N GLU A 30 23.85 -11.20 3.12
CA GLU A 30 24.78 -12.23 2.68
C GLU A 30 24.04 -13.36 1.94
N GLU A 31 22.92 -13.85 2.49
CA GLU A 31 22.06 -14.84 1.84
C GLU A 31 21.53 -14.32 0.51
N LEU A 32 21.04 -13.07 0.47
CA LEU A 32 20.53 -12.45 -0.76
C LEU A 32 21.64 -12.35 -1.82
N GLN A 33 22.81 -11.85 -1.45
CA GLN A 33 23.94 -11.72 -2.37
C GLN A 33 24.42 -13.08 -2.90
N ALA A 34 24.47 -14.11 -2.06
CA ALA A 34 24.81 -15.46 -2.49
C ALA A 34 23.81 -16.00 -3.52
N GLN A 35 22.51 -15.82 -3.27
CA GLN A 35 21.45 -16.21 -4.20
C GLN A 35 21.55 -15.45 -5.52
N LEU A 36 21.82 -14.14 -5.47
CA LEU A 36 21.98 -13.33 -6.68
C LEU A 36 23.19 -13.75 -7.49
N ARG A 37 24.32 -14.08 -6.85
CA ARG A 37 25.49 -14.64 -7.53
C ARG A 37 25.15 -15.94 -8.26
N GLU A 38 24.44 -16.86 -7.60
CA GLU A 38 23.99 -18.11 -8.23
C GLU A 38 23.04 -17.85 -9.40
N VAL A 39 22.10 -16.90 -9.26
CA VAL A 39 21.20 -16.53 -10.36
C VAL A 39 21.98 -15.95 -11.55
N ARG A 40 22.97 -15.09 -11.29
CA ARG A 40 23.80 -14.44 -12.32
C ARG A 40 24.70 -15.45 -13.04
N SER A 41 25.11 -16.53 -12.36
CA SER A 41 25.96 -17.58 -12.92
C SER A 41 25.21 -18.81 -13.43
N SER A 42 23.88 -18.84 -13.34
CA SER A 42 23.06 -19.99 -13.73
C SER A 42 22.86 -20.03 -15.26
N ASP A 43 22.91 -21.22 -15.85
CA ASP A 43 22.52 -21.45 -17.26
C ASP A 43 21.00 -21.26 -17.47
N ASP A 44 20.21 -21.37 -16.39
CA ASP A 44 18.79 -21.00 -16.35
C ASP A 44 18.52 -20.01 -15.21
N PRO A 45 18.70 -18.70 -15.44
CA PRO A 45 18.43 -17.67 -14.43
C PRO A 45 16.95 -17.61 -14.03
N ALA A 46 16.02 -17.97 -14.92
CA ALA A 46 14.58 -17.86 -14.66
C ALA A 46 14.11 -18.91 -13.64
N ALA A 47 14.57 -20.16 -13.80
CA ALA A 47 14.31 -21.22 -12.81
C ALA A 47 14.95 -20.88 -11.46
N CYS A 48 16.18 -20.33 -11.46
CA CYS A 48 16.89 -19.95 -10.25
C CYS A 48 16.20 -18.78 -9.50
N LEU A 49 15.74 -17.74 -10.23
CA LEU A 49 14.92 -16.66 -9.67
C LEU A 49 13.64 -17.22 -9.02
N LYS A 50 12.95 -18.14 -9.70
CA LYS A 50 11.73 -18.76 -9.18
C LYS A 50 11.99 -19.59 -7.92
N LYS A 51 13.08 -20.38 -7.88
CA LYS A 51 13.54 -21.16 -6.72
C LYS A 51 13.71 -20.26 -5.50
N TYR A 52 14.33 -19.10 -5.66
CA TYR A 52 14.59 -18.17 -4.55
C TYR A 52 13.46 -17.17 -4.26
N GLY A 53 12.41 -17.14 -5.08
CA GLY A 53 11.35 -16.14 -4.97
C GLY A 53 11.86 -14.72 -5.22
N LEU A 54 12.80 -14.58 -6.16
CA LEU A 54 13.36 -13.31 -6.62
C LEU A 54 12.71 -12.91 -7.95
N LYS A 55 12.60 -11.61 -8.21
CA LYS A 55 12.05 -11.09 -9.48
C LYS A 55 13.12 -10.70 -10.49
N ARG A 56 14.28 -10.27 -10.01
CA ARG A 56 15.39 -9.75 -10.82
C ARG A 56 16.71 -10.07 -10.13
N ALA A 57 17.76 -10.23 -10.94
CA ALA A 57 19.13 -10.45 -10.48
C ALA A 57 19.90 -9.15 -10.21
N TYR A 58 19.37 -8.03 -10.69
CA TYR A 58 19.97 -6.70 -10.60
C TYR A 58 18.94 -5.69 -10.10
N TYR A 59 19.40 -4.78 -9.25
CA TYR A 59 18.62 -3.68 -8.70
C TYR A 59 19.56 -2.51 -8.37
N ALA A 60 19.00 -1.30 -8.34
CA ALA A 60 19.80 -0.09 -8.15
C ALA A 60 20.39 0.05 -6.73
N TRP A 61 19.71 -0.50 -5.73
CA TRP A 61 20.11 -0.43 -4.32
C TRP A 61 20.98 -1.64 -3.90
N ASP A 62 22.06 -1.89 -4.61
CA ASP A 62 23.00 -2.99 -4.37
C ASP A 62 24.31 -2.46 -3.74
N PRO A 63 24.88 -3.11 -2.70
CA PRO A 63 26.19 -2.78 -2.15
C PRO A 63 27.30 -2.62 -3.19
N GLU A 64 27.21 -3.32 -4.32
CA GLU A 64 28.15 -3.24 -5.44
C GLU A 64 28.15 -1.84 -6.09
N TYR A 65 26.99 -1.18 -6.16
CA TYR A 65 26.83 0.15 -6.78
C TYR A 65 26.81 1.28 -5.73
N ILE A 66 26.30 1.00 -4.53
CA ILE A 66 26.15 1.95 -3.43
C ILE A 66 26.72 1.31 -2.17
N PRO A 67 28.00 1.57 -1.81
CA PRO A 67 28.61 1.02 -0.62
C PRO A 67 27.78 1.25 0.64
N GLY A 68 27.53 0.18 1.41
CA GLY A 68 26.73 0.23 2.64
C GLY A 68 25.21 0.13 2.45
N ALA A 69 24.72 0.05 1.21
CA ALA A 69 23.29 -0.13 0.94
C ALA A 69 22.80 -1.54 1.31
N ASP A 70 21.97 -1.69 2.34
CA ASP A 70 21.33 -2.98 2.66
C ASP A 70 19.86 -3.00 2.19
N PRO A 71 19.53 -3.62 1.05
CA PRO A 71 18.16 -3.77 0.59
C PRO A 71 17.27 -4.64 1.51
N CYS A 72 17.84 -5.49 2.37
CA CYS A 72 17.07 -6.27 3.35
C CYS A 72 16.62 -5.40 4.55
N LEU A 73 17.27 -4.27 4.78
CA LEU A 73 16.90 -3.27 5.78
C LEU A 73 16.14 -2.07 5.19
N ALA A 74 15.87 -2.10 3.89
CA ALA A 74 15.16 -1.02 3.21
C ALA A 74 13.78 -0.79 3.83
N MET A 75 13.51 0.49 4.07
CA MET A 75 12.25 0.99 4.58
C MET A 75 11.10 0.67 3.62
N ARG A 76 9.92 0.40 4.18
CA ARG A 76 8.76 -0.01 3.39
C ARG A 76 8.03 1.22 2.86
N ASP A 77 7.74 1.22 1.57
CA ASP A 77 6.98 2.29 0.94
C ASP A 77 5.49 2.23 1.33
N LEU A 78 5.07 3.21 2.13
CA LEU A 78 3.69 3.32 2.59
C LEU A 78 2.67 3.45 1.46
N LEU A 79 3.01 4.09 0.34
CA LEU A 79 2.08 4.25 -0.77
C LEU A 79 1.65 2.89 -1.32
N HIS A 80 2.63 2.06 -1.67
CA HIS A 80 2.36 0.74 -2.22
C HIS A 80 1.88 -0.26 -1.15
N LEU A 81 2.19 -0.03 0.12
CA LEU A 81 1.71 -0.84 1.22
C LEU A 81 0.22 -0.57 1.52
N PHE A 82 -0.17 0.70 1.58
CA PHE A 82 -1.50 1.15 1.99
C PHE A 82 -2.36 1.68 0.81
N PRO A 83 -2.29 2.94 0.33
CA PRO A 83 -3.28 3.45 -0.65
C PRO A 83 -3.24 2.83 -2.07
N ASP A 84 -2.09 2.34 -2.53
CA ASP A 84 -1.95 1.50 -3.73
C ASP A 84 -1.82 0.00 -3.37
N GLY A 85 -2.06 -0.32 -2.10
CA GLY A 85 -1.97 -1.65 -1.54
C GLY A 85 -3.23 -2.08 -0.81
N LEU A 86 -3.08 -2.33 0.49
CA LEU A 86 -4.08 -2.98 1.31
C LEU A 86 -5.37 -2.16 1.42
N LEU A 87 -5.29 -0.84 1.60
CA LEU A 87 -6.48 0.01 1.67
C LEU A 87 -7.32 -0.12 0.39
N ARG A 88 -6.68 -0.17 -0.77
CA ARG A 88 -7.37 -0.27 -2.05
C ARG A 88 -8.05 -1.61 -2.25
N SER A 89 -7.36 -2.71 -1.92
CA SER A 89 -7.92 -4.06 -2.11
C SER A 89 -8.94 -4.42 -1.04
N GLU A 90 -8.64 -4.13 0.23
CA GLU A 90 -9.51 -4.49 1.35
C GLU A 90 -10.78 -3.65 1.34
N ALA A 91 -10.74 -2.36 0.99
CA ALA A 91 -11.96 -1.58 0.79
C ALA A 91 -12.84 -2.19 -0.31
N ALA A 92 -12.25 -2.66 -1.41
CA ALA A 92 -13.02 -3.31 -2.47
C ALA A 92 -13.67 -4.62 -1.99
N TRP A 93 -12.97 -5.38 -1.16
CA TRP A 93 -13.52 -6.60 -0.56
C TRP A 93 -14.60 -6.31 0.48
N LEU A 94 -14.41 -5.28 1.31
CA LEU A 94 -15.41 -4.77 2.23
C LEU A 94 -16.69 -4.39 1.49
N PHE A 95 -16.58 -3.58 0.42
CA PHE A 95 -17.76 -3.17 -0.34
C PHE A 95 -18.51 -4.33 -0.96
N TYR A 96 -17.81 -5.33 -1.51
CA TYR A 96 -18.47 -6.55 -1.97
C TYR A 96 -19.33 -7.18 -0.87
N ILE A 97 -18.78 -7.34 0.34
CA ILE A 97 -19.48 -7.93 1.48
C ILE A 97 -20.70 -7.06 1.86
N LEU A 98 -20.49 -5.75 2.07
CA LEU A 98 -21.55 -4.84 2.47
C LEU A 98 -22.67 -4.74 1.42
N PHE A 99 -22.34 -4.77 0.12
CA PHE A 99 -23.34 -4.77 -0.94
C PHE A 99 -24.17 -6.05 -0.96
N ARG A 100 -23.59 -7.21 -0.64
CA ARG A 100 -24.38 -8.43 -0.44
C ARG A 100 -25.28 -8.38 0.78
N MET A 101 -24.86 -7.65 1.82
CA MET A 101 -25.67 -7.39 3.01
C MET A 101 -26.75 -6.32 2.78
N GLY A 102 -26.85 -5.76 1.57
CA GLY A 102 -27.92 -4.81 1.21
C GLY A 102 -27.50 -3.34 1.16
N LEU A 103 -26.22 -3.01 1.36
CA LEU A 103 -25.77 -1.61 1.25
C LEU A 103 -25.98 -1.10 -0.19
N SER A 104 -26.65 0.04 -0.34
CA SER A 104 -26.87 0.65 -1.65
C SER A 104 -25.61 1.38 -2.14
N ILE A 105 -25.13 1.01 -3.32
CA ILE A 105 -24.01 1.71 -3.98
C ILE A 105 -24.36 3.18 -4.28
N ASP A 106 -25.63 3.48 -4.57
CA ASP A 106 -26.07 4.83 -4.87
C ASP A 106 -26.10 5.69 -3.61
N ALA A 107 -26.49 5.11 -2.46
CA ALA A 107 -26.42 5.78 -1.16
C ALA A 107 -24.97 6.09 -0.79
N VAL A 108 -24.04 5.14 -0.97
CA VAL A 108 -22.61 5.37 -0.72
C VAL A 108 -22.07 6.45 -1.64
N ASN A 109 -22.38 6.40 -2.93
CA ASN A 109 -21.94 7.41 -3.90
C ASN A 109 -22.52 8.80 -3.60
N ALA A 110 -23.77 8.88 -3.12
CA ALA A 110 -24.37 10.13 -2.67
C ALA A 110 -23.64 10.68 -1.43
N ALA A 111 -23.31 9.83 -0.46
CA ALA A 111 -22.57 10.23 0.74
C ALA A 111 -21.14 10.70 0.42
N ILE A 112 -20.45 10.03 -0.51
CA ILE A 112 -19.12 10.47 -0.98
C ILE A 112 -19.21 11.86 -1.62
N ARG A 113 -20.23 12.11 -2.45
CA ARG A 113 -20.41 13.42 -3.13
C ARG A 113 -20.82 14.54 -2.16
N SER A 114 -21.58 14.23 -1.12
CA SER A 114 -22.03 15.21 -0.13
C SER A 114 -20.96 15.52 0.92
N TYR A 115 -19.97 14.65 1.11
CA TYR A 115 -18.92 14.85 2.10
C TYR A 115 -18.07 16.09 1.82
N ARG A 116 -18.04 17.04 2.75
CA ARG A 116 -17.38 18.35 2.60
C ARG A 116 -15.98 18.46 3.21
N HIS A 117 -15.54 17.46 3.97
CA HIS A 117 -14.27 17.54 4.70
C HIS A 117 -13.07 16.97 3.93
N PHE A 118 -13.23 16.64 2.64
CA PHE A 118 -12.06 16.37 1.79
C PHE A 118 -11.27 17.67 1.56
N PRO A 119 -9.95 17.59 1.36
CA PRO A 119 -9.17 18.73 0.90
C PRO A 119 -9.69 19.30 -0.42
N ALA A 120 -9.47 20.59 -0.65
CA ALA A 120 -10.05 21.35 -1.75
C ALA A 120 -9.70 20.78 -3.14
N ASP A 121 -8.53 20.17 -3.29
CA ASP A 121 -7.98 19.56 -4.51
C ASP A 121 -8.33 18.07 -4.66
N VAL A 122 -8.93 17.46 -3.65
CA VAL A 122 -9.27 16.04 -3.64
C VAL A 122 -10.69 15.83 -4.15
N ARG A 123 -10.82 14.99 -5.18
CA ARG A 123 -12.12 14.52 -5.69
C ARG A 123 -12.13 13.00 -5.70
N VAL A 124 -12.92 12.41 -4.81
CA VAL A 124 -13.11 10.95 -4.75
C VAL A 124 -14.17 10.55 -5.78
N PRO A 125 -13.85 9.65 -6.73
CA PRO A 125 -14.82 9.23 -7.75
C PRO A 125 -15.87 8.29 -7.15
N SER A 126 -17.01 8.20 -7.82
CA SER A 126 -18.04 7.21 -7.48
C SER A 126 -17.49 5.78 -7.54
N LEU A 127 -17.96 4.94 -6.63
CA LEU A 127 -17.80 3.50 -6.67
C LEU A 127 -18.49 2.92 -7.91
N VAL A 128 -17.87 1.88 -8.47
CA VAL A 128 -18.33 1.23 -9.71
C VAL A 128 -19.13 -0.05 -9.40
N PRO A 129 -20.15 -0.38 -10.21
CA PRO A 129 -20.96 -1.60 -10.02
C PRO A 129 -20.15 -2.90 -9.97
N LYS A 130 -18.98 -2.92 -10.61
CA LYS A 130 -18.05 -4.06 -10.61
C LYS A 130 -17.64 -4.53 -9.20
N LEU A 131 -17.73 -3.66 -8.19
CA LEU A 131 -17.46 -4.05 -6.79
C LEU A 131 -18.49 -5.04 -6.23
N LYS A 132 -19.66 -5.20 -6.86
CA LYS A 132 -20.67 -6.22 -6.53
C LYS A 132 -20.30 -7.61 -7.07
N GLU A 133 -19.33 -7.70 -7.98
CA GLU A 133 -18.95 -8.96 -8.60
C GLU A 133 -18.00 -9.78 -7.70
N GLY A 134 -18.35 -11.04 -7.47
CA GLY A 134 -17.54 -12.00 -6.73
C GLY A 134 -17.24 -13.27 -7.53
N LYS A 135 -16.54 -14.21 -6.90
CA LYS A 135 -16.32 -15.57 -7.40
C LYS A 135 -16.52 -16.54 -6.24
N ALA A 136 -17.35 -17.57 -6.45
CA ALA A 136 -17.71 -18.57 -5.43
C ALA A 136 -18.19 -17.94 -4.10
N GLY A 137 -19.06 -16.94 -4.20
CA GLY A 137 -19.63 -16.25 -3.03
C GLY A 137 -18.62 -15.47 -2.20
N ARG A 138 -17.48 -15.06 -2.79
CA ARG A 138 -16.44 -14.26 -2.13
C ARG A 138 -15.97 -13.13 -3.04
N PRO A 139 -15.39 -12.04 -2.51
CA PRO A 139 -14.87 -10.96 -3.34
C PRO A 139 -13.73 -11.46 -4.23
N ARG A 140 -13.63 -10.96 -5.46
CA ARG A 140 -12.51 -11.29 -6.35
C ARG A 140 -11.17 -10.92 -5.70
N SER A 141 -10.18 -11.81 -5.77
CA SER A 141 -8.85 -11.60 -5.17
C SER A 141 -8.14 -10.36 -5.70
N GLU A 142 -8.41 -10.01 -6.95
CA GLU A 142 -7.87 -8.91 -7.72
C GLU A 142 -8.75 -7.64 -7.66
N ALA A 143 -9.87 -7.67 -6.94
CA ALA A 143 -10.73 -6.51 -6.76
C ALA A 143 -9.96 -5.35 -6.11
N VAL A 144 -10.19 -4.15 -6.63
CA VAL A 144 -9.56 -2.91 -6.20
C VAL A 144 -10.53 -1.75 -6.39
N LEU A 145 -10.44 -0.72 -5.53
CA LEU A 145 -11.11 0.55 -5.79
C LEU A 145 -10.52 1.20 -7.06
N ARG A 146 -11.40 1.70 -7.94
CA ARG A 146 -11.02 2.45 -9.15
C ARG A 146 -10.70 3.91 -8.78
N MET A 147 -9.63 4.07 -8.03
CA MET A 147 -9.16 5.34 -7.47
C MET A 147 -7.64 5.41 -7.58
N THR A 148 -7.09 6.62 -7.70
CA THR A 148 -5.64 6.86 -7.55
C THR A 148 -5.20 6.66 -6.10
N GLY A 149 -3.90 6.51 -5.83
CA GLY A 149 -3.38 6.37 -4.47
C GLY A 149 -3.84 7.51 -3.54
N SER A 150 -3.81 8.76 -4.02
CA SER A 150 -4.20 9.92 -3.21
C SER A 150 -5.70 9.88 -2.89
N GLN A 151 -6.53 9.52 -3.87
CA GLN A 151 -7.97 9.35 -3.66
C GLN A 151 -8.28 8.22 -2.66
N VAL A 152 -7.58 7.07 -2.74
CA VAL A 152 -7.75 5.98 -1.77
C VAL A 152 -7.32 6.41 -0.37
N MET A 153 -6.19 7.14 -0.24
CA MET A 153 -5.72 7.65 1.05
C MET A 153 -6.80 8.49 1.72
N TRP A 154 -7.27 9.54 1.03
CA TRP A 154 -8.28 10.44 1.58
C TRP A 154 -9.61 9.72 1.81
N PHE A 155 -10.07 8.92 0.86
CA PHE A 155 -11.28 8.12 1.06
C PHE A 155 -11.16 7.24 2.32
N SER A 156 -10.03 6.56 2.52
CA SER A 156 -9.84 5.65 3.66
C SER A 156 -9.87 6.39 5.00
N LEU A 157 -9.17 7.52 5.11
CA LEU A 157 -9.15 8.33 6.33
C LEU A 157 -10.53 8.86 6.73
N HIS A 158 -11.40 9.11 5.74
CA HIS A 158 -12.76 9.60 5.98
C HIS A 158 -13.83 8.51 5.89
N SER A 159 -13.46 7.29 5.51
CA SER A 159 -14.40 6.21 5.18
C SER A 159 -15.29 5.83 6.35
N ILE A 160 -14.77 5.82 7.58
CA ILE A 160 -15.56 5.48 8.77
C ILE A 160 -16.69 6.50 8.96
N THR A 161 -16.38 7.79 8.88
CA THR A 161 -17.37 8.87 8.99
C THR A 161 -18.39 8.85 7.86
N ILE A 162 -17.96 8.55 6.63
CA ILE A 162 -18.83 8.52 5.45
C ILE A 162 -19.76 7.30 5.49
N LEU A 163 -19.23 6.13 5.87
CA LEU A 163 -19.96 4.86 5.75
C LEU A 163 -20.81 4.57 6.97
N LYS A 164 -20.34 4.83 8.20
CA LYS A 164 -21.03 4.44 9.44
C LYS A 164 -22.53 4.82 9.47
N PRO A 165 -22.97 6.02 9.03
CA PRO A 165 -24.39 6.38 9.01
C PRO A 165 -25.26 5.57 8.02
N LEU A 166 -24.64 4.88 7.07
CA LEU A 166 -25.32 4.07 6.04
C LEU A 166 -25.38 2.58 6.40
N LEU A 167 -24.65 2.15 7.43
CA LEU A 167 -24.52 0.74 7.80
C LEU A 167 -25.59 0.35 8.82
N THR A 168 -26.17 -0.83 8.65
CA THR A 168 -27.04 -1.44 9.66
C THR A 168 -26.22 -1.98 10.84
N GLU A 169 -26.87 -2.27 11.96
CA GLU A 169 -26.21 -2.92 13.11
C GLU A 169 -25.54 -4.25 12.73
N GLU A 170 -26.17 -5.03 11.85
CA GLU A 170 -25.58 -6.28 11.33
C GLU A 170 -24.30 -6.03 10.52
N MET A 171 -24.29 -5.00 9.68
CA MET A 171 -23.10 -4.60 8.91
C MET A 171 -21.97 -4.09 9.82
N LEU A 172 -22.32 -3.34 10.86
CA LEU A 172 -21.36 -2.83 11.84
C LEU A 172 -20.76 -3.96 12.69
N ALA A 173 -21.55 -4.97 13.02
CA ALA A 173 -21.11 -6.16 13.75
C ALA A 173 -20.26 -7.12 12.91
N HIS A 174 -20.31 -7.01 11.58
CA HIS A 174 -19.58 -7.91 10.69
C HIS A 174 -18.04 -7.76 10.84
N PRO A 175 -17.27 -8.86 10.93
CA PRO A 175 -15.82 -8.80 11.17
C PRO A 175 -15.04 -8.01 10.11
N ALA A 176 -15.54 -7.96 8.86
CA ALA A 176 -14.93 -7.16 7.81
C ALA A 176 -14.93 -5.65 8.12
N TRP A 177 -15.97 -5.14 8.80
CA TRP A 177 -16.02 -3.75 9.22
C TRP A 177 -14.99 -3.47 10.31
N ALA A 178 -14.87 -4.35 11.30
CA ALA A 178 -13.85 -4.24 12.33
C ALA A 178 -12.41 -4.29 11.76
N SER A 179 -12.15 -5.22 10.82
CA SER A 179 -10.87 -5.31 10.08
C SER A 179 -10.56 -4.00 9.36
N TRP A 180 -11.53 -3.46 8.61
CA TRP A 180 -11.37 -2.20 7.90
C TRP A 180 -11.08 -1.02 8.83
N CYS A 181 -11.86 -0.85 9.89
CA CYS A 181 -11.64 0.20 10.88
C CYS A 181 -10.24 0.12 11.49
N LYS A 182 -9.77 -1.09 11.81
CA LYS A 182 -8.44 -1.30 12.38
C LYS A 182 -7.32 -1.01 11.37
N LEU A 183 -7.51 -1.37 10.09
CA LEU A 183 -6.56 -1.02 9.03
C LEU A 183 -6.46 0.49 8.83
N VAL A 184 -7.60 1.20 8.84
CA VAL A 184 -7.65 2.67 8.73
C VAL A 184 -6.99 3.32 9.95
N GLU A 185 -7.20 2.79 11.15
CA GLU A 185 -6.55 3.27 12.37
C GLU A 185 -5.02 3.07 12.31
N LEU A 186 -4.56 1.88 11.93
CA LEU A 186 -3.15 1.59 11.73
C LEU A 186 -2.53 2.55 10.71
N PHE A 187 -3.18 2.73 9.55
CA PHE A 187 -2.72 3.66 8.53
C PHE A 187 -2.61 5.09 9.08
N SER A 188 -3.63 5.55 9.80
CA SER A 188 -3.68 6.90 10.38
C SER A 188 -2.56 7.13 11.40
N ALA A 189 -2.22 6.12 12.20
CA ALA A 189 -1.11 6.18 13.15
C ALA A 189 0.25 6.27 12.43
N VAL A 190 0.42 5.50 11.35
CA VAL A 190 1.69 5.42 10.62
C VAL A 190 1.99 6.68 9.80
N ILE A 191 0.97 7.37 9.27
CA ILE A 191 1.17 8.58 8.44
C ILE A 191 1.31 9.88 9.23
N GLN A 192 1.43 9.82 10.54
CA GLN A 192 1.65 11.00 11.37
C GLN A 192 2.96 11.70 10.96
N HIS A 193 3.04 13.01 11.20
CA HIS A 193 4.23 13.81 10.89
C HIS A 193 5.35 13.66 11.91
N LYS A 194 5.03 13.14 13.10
CA LYS A 194 5.93 12.92 14.23
C LYS A 194 5.46 11.66 14.94
N HIS A 195 6.41 10.90 15.47
CA HIS A 195 6.15 9.72 16.30
C HIS A 195 6.93 9.82 17.59
N GLN A 196 6.28 9.48 18.68
CA GLN A 196 6.90 9.20 19.96
C GLN A 196 7.15 7.70 20.11
N VAL A 197 7.94 7.33 21.12
CA VAL A 197 8.22 5.93 21.44
C VAL A 197 6.93 5.13 21.70
N SER A 198 5.94 5.74 22.37
CA SER A 198 4.62 5.14 22.59
C SER A 198 3.84 4.88 21.30
N ASP A 199 4.06 5.69 20.25
CA ASP A 199 3.41 5.48 18.96
C ASP A 199 3.97 4.25 18.25
N VAL A 200 5.26 3.93 18.43
CA VAL A 200 5.88 2.70 17.90
C VAL A 200 5.21 1.47 18.49
N GLU A 201 5.02 1.45 19.81
CA GLU A 201 4.33 0.37 20.51
C GLU A 201 2.88 0.25 20.03
N ARG A 202 2.18 1.38 19.91
CA ARG A 202 0.81 1.43 19.38
C ARG A 202 0.73 0.88 17.96
N ILE A 203 1.68 1.19 17.09
CA ILE A 203 1.70 0.70 15.70
C ILE A 203 1.86 -0.83 15.66
N ASP A 204 2.71 -1.40 16.51
CA ASP A 204 2.88 -2.86 16.63
C ASP A 204 1.58 -3.54 17.09
N ASP A 205 0.95 -3.01 18.15
CA ASP A 205 -0.31 -3.53 18.67
C ASP A 205 -1.45 -3.43 17.64
N LEU A 206 -1.57 -2.30 16.95
CA LEU A 206 -2.55 -2.09 15.88
C LEU A 206 -2.33 -3.07 14.72
N GLN A 207 -1.08 -3.35 14.37
CA GLN A 207 -0.74 -4.32 13.33
C GLN A 207 -1.16 -5.74 13.70
N LEU A 208 -0.88 -6.16 14.94
CA LEU A 208 -1.23 -7.49 15.43
C LEU A 208 -2.76 -7.66 15.49
N GLU A 209 -3.46 -6.65 16.01
CA GLU A 209 -4.91 -6.68 16.11
C GLU A 209 -5.59 -6.65 14.74
N TYR A 210 -5.10 -5.82 13.80
CA TYR A 210 -5.56 -5.86 12.41
C TYR A 210 -5.40 -7.26 11.81
N ASN A 211 -4.25 -7.90 11.99
CA ASN A 211 -4.01 -9.24 11.45
C ASN A 211 -4.96 -10.29 12.05
N ARG A 212 -5.28 -10.17 13.34
CA ARG A 212 -6.27 -11.00 14.01
C ARG A 212 -7.65 -10.81 13.40
N LEU A 213 -8.13 -9.56 13.30
CA LEU A 213 -9.44 -9.23 12.75
C LEU A 213 -9.57 -9.64 11.28
N PHE A 214 -8.53 -9.44 10.47
CA PHE A 214 -8.49 -9.86 9.07
C PHE A 214 -8.73 -11.38 8.92
N ASN A 215 -8.12 -12.18 9.80
CA ASN A 215 -8.28 -13.64 9.78
C ASN A 215 -9.66 -14.11 10.24
N LEU A 216 -10.42 -13.27 10.96
CA LEU A 216 -11.79 -13.59 11.38
C LEU A 216 -12.81 -13.40 10.24
N VAL A 217 -12.45 -12.74 9.14
CA VAL A 217 -13.34 -12.52 8.00
C VAL A 217 -13.41 -13.78 7.13
N PRO A 218 -14.54 -14.51 7.07
CA PRO A 218 -14.62 -15.78 6.32
C PRO A 218 -14.35 -15.59 4.82
N ASP A 219 -14.81 -14.47 4.25
CA ASP A 219 -14.58 -14.09 2.87
C ASP A 219 -13.11 -13.79 2.54
N TYR A 220 -12.25 -13.57 3.54
CA TYR A 220 -10.82 -13.24 3.33
C TYR A 220 -9.90 -14.46 3.31
N VAL A 221 -10.42 -15.66 3.55
CA VAL A 221 -9.65 -16.91 3.49
C VAL A 221 -8.95 -17.03 2.12
N GLY A 222 -7.62 -17.19 2.16
CA GLY A 222 -6.76 -17.28 0.98
C GLY A 222 -6.42 -15.94 0.31
N ARG A 223 -6.77 -14.79 0.90
CA ARG A 223 -6.52 -13.45 0.32
C ARG A 223 -5.34 -12.70 0.94
N ARG A 224 -4.56 -13.34 1.83
CA ARG A 224 -3.32 -12.77 2.34
C ARG A 224 -2.36 -12.51 1.18
N ARG A 225 -1.83 -11.29 1.17
CA ARG A 225 -0.81 -10.79 0.23
C ARG A 225 0.51 -10.56 0.97
N PRO A 226 1.67 -10.57 0.28
CA PRO A 226 2.96 -10.20 0.88
C PRO A 226 2.91 -8.88 1.65
N LYS A 227 2.11 -7.92 1.19
CA LYS A 227 1.85 -6.63 1.86
C LYS A 227 1.38 -6.78 3.33
N HIS A 228 0.63 -7.82 3.68
CA HIS A 228 0.21 -8.04 5.08
C HIS A 228 1.39 -8.44 5.98
N HIS A 229 2.36 -9.18 5.43
CA HIS A 229 3.60 -9.45 6.14
C HIS A 229 4.43 -8.17 6.27
N PHE A 230 4.51 -7.34 5.22
CA PHE A 230 5.25 -6.08 5.31
C PHE A 230 4.73 -5.11 6.37
N LEU A 231 3.45 -5.19 6.75
CA LEU A 231 2.94 -4.42 7.90
C LEU A 231 3.69 -4.74 9.21
N SER A 232 4.19 -5.97 9.42
CA SER A 232 4.89 -6.36 10.65
C SER A 232 6.24 -5.65 10.84
N HIS A 233 6.71 -4.93 9.83
CA HIS A 233 7.95 -4.18 9.88
C HIS A 233 7.73 -2.70 10.20
N LEU A 234 6.47 -2.23 10.25
CA LEU A 234 6.15 -0.81 10.39
C LEU A 234 6.66 -0.20 11.70
N ALA A 235 6.54 -0.91 12.82
CA ALA A 235 7.05 -0.43 14.10
C ALA A 235 8.57 -0.26 14.06
N THR A 236 9.29 -1.26 13.53
CA THR A 236 10.75 -1.21 13.33
C THR A 236 11.16 -0.11 12.36
N ASP A 237 10.41 0.09 11.27
CA ASP A 237 10.66 1.16 10.31
C ASP A 237 10.51 2.54 10.96
N VAL A 238 9.44 2.77 11.72
CA VAL A 238 9.23 4.04 12.44
C VAL A 238 10.31 4.25 13.50
N TRP A 239 10.72 3.19 14.20
CA TRP A 239 11.79 3.27 15.18
C TRP A 239 13.14 3.66 14.57
N ASN A 240 13.50 3.06 13.43
CA ASN A 240 14.79 3.28 12.79
C ASN A 240 14.86 4.60 12.01
N TRP A 241 13.77 4.99 11.35
CA TRP A 241 13.76 6.06 10.35
C TRP A 241 12.86 7.24 10.71
N GLY A 242 12.09 7.12 11.80
CA GLY A 242 11.09 8.10 12.17
C GLY A 242 9.83 8.06 11.28
N PRO A 243 9.13 9.19 11.12
CA PRO A 243 7.87 9.25 10.40
C PRO A 243 7.95 8.81 8.92
N LEU A 244 7.31 7.69 8.61
CA LEU A 244 7.34 7.07 7.28
C LEU A 244 6.60 7.86 6.19
N ARG A 245 5.86 8.91 6.56
CA ARG A 245 5.28 9.86 5.59
C ARG A 245 6.36 10.57 4.76
N GLY A 246 7.58 10.76 5.28
CA GLY A 246 8.64 11.46 4.56
C GLY A 246 9.17 10.71 3.33
N VAL A 247 8.87 9.42 3.22
CA VAL A 247 9.60 8.50 2.32
C VAL A 247 8.69 7.74 1.37
N TRP A 248 7.39 8.04 1.40
CA TRP A 248 6.41 7.40 0.52
C TRP A 248 6.52 7.89 -0.94
N CYS A 249 6.12 7.05 -1.90
CA CYS A 249 6.38 7.32 -3.31
C CYS A 249 5.39 8.27 -4.02
N PHE A 250 4.54 9.02 -3.31
CA PHE A 250 3.54 9.90 -3.93
C PHE A 250 4.17 10.95 -4.87
N GLY A 251 5.27 11.57 -4.44
CA GLY A 251 6.01 12.54 -5.25
C GLY A 251 6.60 11.91 -6.51
N PHE A 252 7.26 10.76 -6.36
CA PHE A 252 7.86 10.03 -7.49
C PHE A 252 6.80 9.55 -8.50
N GLU A 253 5.66 9.03 -8.06
CA GLU A 253 4.57 8.65 -8.96
C GLU A 253 3.97 9.85 -9.70
N SER A 254 3.86 10.99 -9.03
CA SER A 254 3.37 12.23 -9.64
C SER A 254 4.35 12.74 -10.69
N PHE A 255 5.65 12.73 -10.38
CA PHE A 255 6.71 13.07 -11.33
C PHE A 255 6.74 12.12 -12.54
N ASN A 256 6.57 10.82 -12.31
CA ASN A 256 6.48 9.82 -13.38
C ASN A 256 5.36 10.12 -14.39
N ARG A 257 4.26 10.79 -13.98
CA ARG A 257 3.21 11.21 -14.92
C ARG A 257 3.70 12.32 -15.86
N VAL A 258 4.53 13.24 -15.37
CA VAL A 258 5.15 14.30 -16.19
C VAL A 258 6.06 13.68 -17.24
N ILE A 259 6.95 12.78 -16.81
CA ILE A 259 7.88 12.09 -17.72
C ILE A 259 7.12 11.26 -18.76
N LYS A 260 6.14 10.44 -18.35
CA LYS A 260 5.32 9.63 -19.28
C LYS A 260 4.56 10.49 -20.29
N ARG A 261 4.14 11.71 -19.90
CA ARG A 261 3.47 12.65 -20.81
C ARG A 261 4.45 13.23 -21.83
N GLY A 262 5.67 13.56 -21.41
CA GLY A 262 6.77 13.96 -22.32
C GLY A 262 7.09 12.86 -23.33
N ALA A 263 7.29 11.62 -22.85
CA ALA A 263 7.55 10.44 -23.67
C ALA A 263 6.49 10.22 -24.75
N ARG A 264 5.20 10.22 -24.38
CA ARG A 264 4.07 10.03 -25.31
C ARG A 264 3.94 11.12 -26.37
N ARG A 265 4.54 12.29 -26.14
CA ARG A 265 4.56 13.42 -27.08
C ARG A 265 5.84 13.47 -27.90
N SER A 266 6.77 12.56 -27.65
CA SER A 266 7.98 12.40 -28.46
C SER A 266 7.71 11.54 -29.69
N ASN A 267 8.64 11.57 -30.65
CA ASN A 267 8.67 10.64 -31.78
C ASN A 267 9.43 9.34 -31.44
N PHE A 268 9.73 9.09 -30.16
CA PHE A 268 10.48 7.94 -29.63
C PHE A 268 11.92 7.76 -30.16
N LYS A 269 12.42 8.63 -31.05
CA LYS A 269 13.81 8.55 -31.54
C LYS A 269 14.82 9.07 -30.52
N HIS A 270 14.44 10.09 -29.75
CA HIS A 270 15.26 10.69 -28.67
C HIS A 270 14.43 10.91 -27.41
N GLU A 271 13.76 9.85 -26.93
CA GLU A 271 12.78 9.91 -25.85
C GLU A 271 13.31 10.61 -24.60
N THR A 272 14.55 10.31 -24.17
CA THR A 272 15.18 10.95 -23.01
C THR A 272 15.30 12.46 -23.18
N MET A 273 15.82 12.92 -24.33
CA MET A 273 15.97 14.34 -24.62
C MET A 273 14.59 15.03 -24.69
N SER A 274 13.62 14.41 -25.37
CA SER A 274 12.26 14.94 -25.44
C SER A 274 11.58 15.04 -24.07
N CYS A 275 11.78 14.06 -23.19
CA CYS A 275 11.28 14.10 -21.81
C CYS A 275 11.92 15.24 -21.02
N MET A 276 13.23 15.43 -21.14
CA MET A 276 13.96 16.50 -20.45
C MET A 276 13.54 17.89 -20.95
N GLN A 277 13.43 18.08 -22.26
CA GLN A 277 12.92 19.33 -22.83
C GLN A 277 11.48 19.62 -22.39
N TYR A 278 10.62 18.61 -22.41
CA TYR A 278 9.24 18.74 -21.94
C TYR A 278 9.18 19.17 -20.47
N TRP A 279 9.97 18.52 -19.61
CA TRP A 279 10.03 18.86 -18.19
C TRP A 279 10.60 20.27 -17.96
N SER A 280 11.66 20.66 -18.66
CA SER A 280 12.24 22.00 -18.58
C SER A 280 11.21 23.09 -18.95
N MET A 281 10.55 22.94 -20.10
CA MET A 281 9.52 23.91 -20.55
C MET A 281 8.30 23.94 -19.61
N TRP A 282 7.86 22.78 -19.11
CA TRP A 282 6.74 22.72 -18.18
C TRP A 282 7.07 23.41 -16.85
N SER A 283 8.29 23.19 -16.32
CA SER A 283 8.76 23.83 -15.09
C SER A 283 8.89 25.34 -15.25
N ALA A 284 9.47 25.80 -16.38
CA ALA A 284 9.55 27.23 -16.69
C ALA A 284 8.16 27.89 -16.71
N ARG A 285 7.16 27.22 -17.32
CA ARG A 285 5.77 27.72 -17.33
C ARG A 285 5.16 27.82 -15.93
N GLN A 286 5.38 26.83 -15.07
CA GLN A 286 4.85 26.87 -13.69
C GLN A 286 5.45 28.05 -12.90
N LEU A 287 6.77 28.23 -12.99
CA LEU A 287 7.47 29.34 -12.34
C LEU A 287 6.92 30.69 -12.83
N VAL A 288 6.79 30.88 -14.14
CA VAL A 288 6.23 32.13 -14.71
C VAL A 288 4.78 32.37 -14.24
N SER A 289 3.96 31.32 -14.15
CA SER A 289 2.58 31.41 -13.67
C SER A 289 2.49 31.79 -12.20
N GLU A 290 3.43 31.37 -11.36
CA GLU A 290 3.50 31.74 -9.95
C GLU A 290 3.96 33.19 -9.78
N TYR A 291 4.91 33.67 -10.59
CA TYR A 291 5.37 35.07 -10.55
C TYR A 291 4.35 36.06 -11.11
N CYS A 292 3.60 35.70 -12.16
CA CYS A 292 2.58 36.57 -12.75
C CYS A 292 1.22 36.53 -12.04
N GLY A 293 1.00 35.59 -11.11
CA GLY A 293 -0.24 35.44 -10.34
C GLY A 293 -0.42 36.44 -9.18
N THR A 294 0.57 37.30 -8.92
CA THR A 294 0.55 38.33 -7.86
C THR A 294 0.13 39.71 -8.35
N LEU A 295 -0.37 39.83 -9.58
CA LEU A 295 -0.85 41.08 -10.18
C LEU A 295 -2.23 40.91 -10.82
N VAL A 296 -3.25 40.52 -10.04
CA VAL A 296 -4.68 40.85 -10.27
C VAL A 296 -5.39 40.96 -8.93
#